data_AF-C4FS26-F1
#
_entry.id   AF-C4FS26-F1
#
_cell.length_a   1.000
_cell.length_b   1.000
_cell.length_c   1.000
_cell.angle_alpha   90.00
_cell.angle_beta   90.00
_cell.angle_gamma   90.00
#
_symmetry.space_group_name_H-M   'P 1'
#
loop_
_entity.id
_entity.type
_entity.pdbx_description
1 polymer ?
#
loop_
_entity_poly.entity_id
_entity_poly.type
_entity_poly.pdbx_seq_one_letter_code
_entity_poly.pdbx_strand_id
1 'polypeptide(L)' 'MAKNQYEGYHYIDLDNFYTYENSFVLINKQNILDPNLAKNIIFDYKKHIYLMVYVFSFV' A
#
# COMPACT_ATOMS: atom_id res chain seq x y z
N MET A 1 17.70 16.24 21.33
CA MET A 1 18.07 14.87 20.90
C MET A 1 17.21 14.54 19.69
N ALA A 2 17.72 14.79 18.49
CA ALA A 2 16.99 14.55 17.25
C ALA A 2 16.69 13.05 17.15
N LYS A 3 15.41 12.68 17.21
CA LYS A 3 14.98 11.34 16.81
C LYS A 3 15.33 11.23 15.34
N ASN A 4 16.40 10.50 15.02
CA ASN A 4 16.76 10.11 13.67
C ASN A 4 15.50 9.54 13.03
N GLN A 5 14.86 10.34 12.19
CA GLN A 5 13.78 9.88 11.34
C GLN A 5 14.43 8.86 10.44
N TYR A 6 14.12 7.58 10.66
CA TYR A 6 14.53 6.52 9.76
C TYR A 6 13.82 6.84 8.43
N GLU A 7 14.52 7.49 7.51
CA GLU A 7 14.03 7.68 6.14
C GLU A 7 13.85 6.28 5.58
N GLY A 8 12.59 5.86 5.46
CA GLY A 8 12.23 4.49 5.12
C GLY A 8 12.97 4.04 3.88
N TYR A 9 13.58 2.86 3.94
CA TYR A 9 14.26 2.26 2.80
C TYR A 9 13.36 2.35 1.57
N HIS A 10 13.87 2.97 0.51
CA HIS A 10 13.20 2.94 -0.77
C HIS A 10 13.29 1.51 -1.29
N TYR A 11 12.16 0.80 -1.29
CA TYR A 11 12.09 -0.55 -1.82
C TYR A 11 12.15 -0.48 -3.34
N ILE A 12 13.24 -0.99 -3.93
CA ILE A 12 13.44 -1.06 -5.38
C ILE A 12 13.23 -2.52 -5.79
N ASP A 13 12.18 -2.78 -6.56
CA ASP A 13 11.92 -4.09 -7.18
C ASP A 13 12.63 -4.15 -8.54
N LEU A 14 13.94 -4.41 -8.52
CA LEU A 14 14.80 -4.37 -9.72
C LEU A 14 14.37 -5.36 -10.81
N ASP A 15 13.81 -6.50 -10.40
CA ASP A 15 13.42 -7.59 -11.30
C ASP A 15 11.91 -7.59 -11.58
N ASN A 16 11.17 -6.59 -11.10
CA ASN A 16 9.71 -6.45 -11.26
C ASN A 16 8.92 -7.71 -10.85
N PHE A 17 9.33 -8.38 -9.76
CA PHE A 17 8.63 -9.57 -9.27
C PHE A 17 7.23 -9.24 -8.74
N TYR A 18 7.07 -8.04 -8.19
CA TYR A 18 5.85 -7.60 -7.52
C TYR A 18 5.26 -6.34 -8.14
N THR A 19 6.02 -5.58 -8.93
CA THR A 19 5.52 -4.39 -9.64
C THR A 19 5.38 -4.62 -11.14
N TYR A 20 4.55 -3.82 -11.80
CA TYR A 20 4.52 -3.79 -13.26
C TYR A 20 5.85 -3.26 -13.82
N GLU A 21 6.21 -3.69 -15.02
CA GLU A 21 7.42 -3.24 -15.72
C GLU A 21 7.45 -1.70 -15.83
N ASN A 22 8.61 -1.10 -15.52
CA ASN A 22 8.82 0.35 -15.50
C ASN A 22 7.84 1.12 -14.57
N SER A 23 7.30 0.46 -13.54
CA SER A 23 6.34 1.05 -12.62
C SER A 23 6.67 0.74 -11.15
N PHE A 24 6.23 1.62 -10.26
CA PHE A 24 6.25 1.41 -8.81
C PHE A 24 4.93 0.84 -8.28
N VAL A 25 3.97 0.52 -9.16
CA VAL A 25 2.67 -0.01 -8.79
C VAL A 25 2.74 -1.52 -8.68
N LEU A 26 2.24 -2.05 -7.55
CA LEU A 26 2.16 -3.48 -7.30
C LEU A 26 1.16 -4.14 -8.26
N ILE A 27 1.53 -5.33 -8.76
CA ILE A 27 0.66 -6.18 -9.58
C ILE A 27 -0.60 -6.49 -8.77
N ASN A 28 -1.75 -6.24 -9.38
CA ASN A 28 -3.05 -6.36 -8.72
C ASN A 28 -4.07 -6.97 -9.66
N LYS A 29 -5.06 -7.67 -9.08
CA LYS A 29 -6.08 -8.39 -9.84
C LYS A 29 -7.00 -7.48 -10.66
N GLN A 30 -7.07 -6.20 -10.34
CA GLN A 30 -7.86 -5.21 -11.08
C GLN A 30 -7.11 -4.62 -12.28
N ASN A 31 -5.86 -5.01 -12.50
CA ASN A 31 -4.98 -4.50 -13.56
C ASN A 31 -4.84 -2.95 -13.53
N ILE A 32 -4.80 -2.37 -12.33
CA ILE A 32 -4.66 -0.93 -12.13
C ILE A 32 -3.20 -0.55 -12.23
N LEU A 33 -2.89 0.35 -13.16
CA LEU A 33 -1.55 0.85 -13.43
C LEU A 33 -1.31 2.27 -12.86
N ASP A 34 -2.38 3.00 -12.54
CA ASP A 34 -2.29 4.36 -12.00
C ASP A 34 -1.88 4.34 -10.51
N PRO A 35 -0.76 4.98 -10.12
CA PRO A 35 -0.28 4.94 -8.74
C PRO A 35 -1.21 5.62 -7.73
N ASN A 36 -1.89 6.70 -8.13
CA ASN A 36 -2.77 7.45 -7.23
C ASN A 36 -4.05 6.66 -6.93
N LEU A 37 -4.62 6.05 -7.97
CA LEU A 37 -5.77 5.18 -7.85
C LEU A 37 -5.44 3.95 -6.99
N ALA A 38 -4.30 3.30 -7.25
CA ALA A 38 -3.84 2.16 -6.45
C ALA A 38 -3.69 2.54 -4.96
N LYS A 39 -3.09 3.69 -4.68
CA LYS A 39 -2.93 4.21 -3.31
C LYS A 39 -4.27 4.46 -2.62
N ASN A 40 -5.21 5.10 -3.31
CA ASN A 40 -6.54 5.40 -2.77
C ASN A 40 -7.32 4.12 -2.45
N ILE A 41 -7.25 3.13 -3.33
CA ILE A 41 -7.91 1.83 -3.13
C ILE A 41 -7.33 1.10 -1.91
N ILE A 42 -6.00 1.05 -1.77
CA ILE A 42 -5.34 0.44 -0.60
C ILE A 42 -5.74 1.16 0.70
N PHE A 43 -5.80 2.50 0.67
CA PHE A 43 -6.21 3.30 1.82
C PHE A 43 -7.66 3.00 2.22
N ASP A 44 -8.55 2.91 1.23
CA ASP A 44 -9.96 2.62 1.45
C ASP A 44 -10.17 1.20 2.02
N TYR A 45 -9.52 0.19 1.44
CA TYR A 45 -9.55 -1.18 1.98
C TYR A 45 -9.03 -1.23 3.43
N LYS A 46 -7.92 -0.54 3.70
CA LYS A 46 -7.36 -0.48 5.05
C LYS A 46 -8.38 0.14 6.03
N LYS A 47 -9.00 1.25 5.65
CA LYS A 47 -10.05 1.91 6.45
C LYS A 47 -11.23 0.98 6.71
N HIS A 48 -11.71 0.27 5.70
CA HIS A 48 -12.84 -0.67 5.82
C HIS A 48 -12.51 -1.85 6.75
N ILE A 49 -11.31 -2.42 6.65
CA ILE A 49 -10.86 -3.49 7.54
C ILE A 49 -10.77 -2.99 9.00
N TYR A 50 -10.18 -1.81 9.23
CA TYR A 50 -10.14 -1.24 10.59
C TYR A 50 -11.53 -1.01 11.16
N LEU A 51 -12.47 -0.48 10.35
CA LEU A 51 -13.84 -0.26 10.78
C LEU A 51 -14.53 -1.59 11.14
N MET A 52 -14.36 -2.62 10.31
CA MET A 52 -14.89 -3.97 10.58
C MET A 52 -14.34 -4.53 11.90
N VAL A 53 -13.01 -4.57 12.07
CA VAL A 53 -12.36 -5.07 13.29
C VAL A 53 -12.80 -4.29 14.52
N TYR A 54 -12.92 -2.97 14.41
CA TYR A 54 -13.41 -2.11 15.47
C TYR A 54 -14.83 -2.50 15.87
N VAL A 55 -15.77 -2.59 14.92
CA VAL A 55 -17.17 -2.96 15.21
C VAL A 55 -17.28 -4.32 15.89
N PHE A 56 -16.52 -5.33 15.44
CA PHE A 56 -16.53 -6.66 16.07
C PHE A 56 -15.89 -6.71 17.47
N SER A 57 -15.11 -5.71 17.86
CA SER A 57 -14.46 -5.66 19.18
C SER A 57 -15.38 -5.10 20.28
N PHE A 58 -16.52 -4.50 19.91
CA PHE A 58 -17.49 -3.89 20.84
C PHE A 58 -18.86 -4.59 20.87
N VAL A 59 -18.95 -5.79 20.28
CA VAL A 59 -20.08 -6.72 20.35
C VAL A 59 -19.66 -7.93 21.17
#